data_AF-E1NTA4-F1
#
_entry.id   AF-E1NTA4-F1
#
_cell.length_a   1.000
_cell.length_b   1.000
_cell.length_c   1.000
_cell.angle_alpha   90.00
_cell.angle_beta   90.00
_cell.angle_gamma   90.00
#
_symmetry.space_group_name_H-M   'P 1'
#
loop_
_entity.id
_entity.type
_entity.pdbx_description
1 polymer ?
#
loop_
_entity_poly.entity_id
_entity_poly.type
_entity_poly.pdbx_seq_one_letter_code
_entity_poly.pdbx_strand_id
1 'polypeptide(L)'
;MKIMITGFNPFNGEKVNPAQEVLKFLPDTIKGHRLVKLNIETSFEKAASQVYDALLAEMPDYCINIGQAGGRSGITPEKNCY
;
A
#
# COMPACT_ATOMS: atom_id res chain seq x y z
N MET A 1 -11.67 -12.53 -6.66
CA MET A 1 -11.34 -11.80 -5.43
C MET A 1 -10.82 -10.42 -5.79
N LYS A 2 -11.12 -9.44 -4.94
CA LYS A 2 -10.64 -8.07 -5.00
C LYS A 2 -9.57 -7.90 -3.92
N ILE A 3 -8.38 -7.48 -4.31
CA ILE A 3 -7.25 -7.26 -3.38
C ILE A 3 -6.90 -5.78 -3.43
N MET A 4 -6.89 -5.13 -2.27
CA MET A 4 -6.39 -3.77 -2.13
C MET A 4 -4.90 -3.80 -1.82
N ILE A 5 -4.13 -2.94 -2.49
CA ILE A 5 -2.70 -2.75 -2.26
C ILE A 5 -2.47 -1.26 -2.02
N THR A 6 -1.83 -0.94 -0.90
CA THR A 6 -1.51 0.45 -0.55
C THR A 6 -0.02 0.75 -0.65
N GLY A 7 0.31 2.02 -0.87
CA GLY A 7 1.68 2.51 -0.93
C GLY A 7 1.76 3.95 -0.45
N PHE A 8 2.81 4.27 0.31
CA PHE A 8 3.00 5.59 0.91
C PHE A 8 3.63 6.60 -0.06
N ASN A 9 3.25 7.87 0.07
CA ASN A 9 3.94 8.99 -0.54
C ASN A 9 5.43 9.09 -0.11
N PRO A 10 6.25 9.84 -0.86
CA PRO A 10 7.59 10.21 -0.42
C PRO A 10 7.56 10.95 0.92
N PHE A 11 8.59 10.74 1.73
CA PHE A 11 8.75 11.36 3.04
C PHE A 11 10.23 11.65 3.30
N ASN A 12 10.53 12.39 4.37
CA ASN A 12 11.91 12.74 4.76
C ASN A 12 12.72 13.46 3.66
N GLY A 13 12.06 14.30 2.85
CA GLY A 13 12.69 15.05 1.76
C GLY A 13 13.01 14.22 0.51
N GLU A 14 12.71 12.91 0.51
CA GLU A 14 12.84 12.06 -0.65
C GLU A 14 11.83 12.44 -1.73
N LYS A 15 12.23 12.29 -3.00
CA LYS A 15 11.34 12.55 -4.16
C LYS A 15 10.49 11.36 -4.53
N VAL A 16 10.88 10.17 -4.08
CA VAL A 16 10.29 8.89 -4.47
C VAL A 16 10.13 8.02 -3.23
N ASN A 17 9.04 7.26 -3.19
CA ASN A 17 8.88 6.13 -2.28
C ASN A 17 8.66 4.87 -3.13
N PRO A 18 9.51 3.83 -3.03
CA PRO A 18 9.34 2.59 -3.77
C PRO A 18 7.98 1.94 -3.55
N ALA A 19 7.35 2.11 -2.38
CA ALA A 19 6.01 1.58 -2.13
C ALA A 19 4.95 2.22 -3.04
N GLN A 20 5.03 3.53 -3.28
CA GLN A 20 4.19 4.22 -4.26
C GLN A 20 4.53 3.78 -5.69
N GLU A 21 5.82 3.64 -6.04
CA GLU A 21 6.21 3.23 -7.38
C GLU A 21 5.68 1.83 -7.74
N VAL A 22 5.69 0.90 -6.80
CA VAL A 22 5.12 -0.45 -7.00
C VAL A 22 3.67 -0.38 -7.50
N LEU A 23 2.85 0.55 -6.99
CA LEU A 23 1.46 0.70 -7.42
C LEU A 23 1.33 1.03 -8.92
N LYS A 24 2.29 1.79 -9.47
CA LYS A 24 2.29 2.18 -10.90
C LYS A 24 2.60 1.01 -11.82
N PHE A 25 3.40 0.05 -11.36
CA PHE A 25 3.84 -1.10 -12.15
C PHE A 25 2.97 -2.34 -11.97
N LEU A 26 2.15 -2.40 -10.92
CA LEU A 26 1.22 -3.50 -10.74
C LEU A 26 0.17 -3.51 -11.87
N PRO A 27 -0.18 -4.68 -12.44
CA PRO A 27 -1.28 -4.77 -13.38
C PRO A 27 -2.62 -4.56 -12.65
N ASP A 28 -3.72 -4.45 -13.40
CA ASP A 28 -5.06 -4.35 -12.78
C ASP A 28 -5.60 -5.71 -12.34
N THR A 29 -4.97 -6.80 -12.79
CA THR A 29 -5.36 -8.17 -12.44
C THR A 29 -4.14 -9.09 -12.34
N ILE A 30 -4.10 -9.93 -11.32
CA ILE A 30 -3.09 -10.98 -11.13
C ILE A 30 -3.82 -12.31 -10.91
N LYS A 31 -3.55 -13.32 -11.76
CA LYS A 31 -4.18 -14.65 -11.67
C LYS A 31 -5.72 -14.61 -11.53
N GLY A 32 -6.38 -13.66 -12.20
CA GLY A 32 -7.83 -13.47 -12.13
C GLY A 32 -8.33 -12.73 -10.88
N HIS A 33 -7.45 -12.18 -10.04
CA HIS A 33 -7.80 -11.32 -8.91
C HIS A 33 -7.62 -9.85 -9.30
N ARG A 34 -8.67 -9.05 -9.11
CA ARG A 34 -8.66 -7.62 -9.43
C ARG A 34 -7.90 -6.87 -8.34
N LEU A 35 -7.02 -5.95 -8.75
CA LEU A 35 -6.29 -5.09 -7.83
C LEU A 35 -6.95 -3.73 -7.72
N VAL A 36 -7.10 -3.26 -6.47
CA VAL A 36 -7.40 -1.87 -6.12
C VAL A 36 -6.12 -1.27 -5.58
N LYS A 37 -5.64 -0.18 -6.17
CA LYS A 37 -4.37 0.45 -5.83
C LYS A 37 -4.66 1.77 -5.12
N LEU A 38 -4.15 1.93 -3.90
CA LEU A 38 -4.38 3.13 -3.09
C LEU A 38 -3.06 3.76 -2.69
N ASN A 39 -2.82 4.98 -3.15
CA ASN A 39 -1.69 5.77 -2.71
C ASN A 39 -2.10 6.62 -1.49
N ILE A 40 -1.37 6.50 -0.38
CA ILE A 40 -1.72 7.13 0.92
C ILE A 40 -0.69 8.18 1.35
N GLU A 41 -1.15 9.21 2.07
CA GLU A 41 -0.26 10.21 2.65
C GLU A 41 0.61 9.58 3.76
N THR A 42 1.89 9.97 3.81
CA THR A 42 2.79 9.58 4.92
C THR A 42 2.53 10.48 6.12
N SER A 43 1.34 10.34 6.71
CA SER A 43 0.85 11.11 7.85
C SER A 43 0.17 10.19 8.85
N PHE A 44 0.57 10.30 10.12
CA PHE A 44 -0.05 9.54 11.22
C PHE A 44 -1.55 9.82 11.35
N GLU A 45 -1.97 11.07 11.11
CA GLU A 45 -3.35 11.50 11.30
C GLU A 45 -4.28 11.01 10.18
N LYS A 46 -3.76 10.92 8.95
CA LYS A 46 -4.57 10.70 7.75
C LYS A 46 -4.45 9.31 7.14
N ALA A 47 -3.31 8.64 7.27
CA ALA A 47 -3.08 7.37 6.58
C ALA A 47 -4.14 6.33 6.96
N ALA A 48 -4.46 6.22 8.26
CA ALA A 48 -5.43 5.25 8.76
C ALA A 48 -6.84 5.50 8.22
N SER A 49 -7.29 6.76 8.21
CA SER A 49 -8.62 7.11 7.68
C SER A 49 -8.71 6.89 6.18
N GLN A 50 -7.68 7.27 5.41
CA GLN A 50 -7.64 7.02 3.97
C GLN A 50 -7.78 5.53 3.62
N VAL A 51 -7.07 4.67 4.35
CA VAL A 51 -7.19 3.21 4.17
C VAL A 51 -8.58 2.73 4.58
N TYR A 52 -9.07 3.16 5.75
CA TYR A 52 -10.38 2.74 6.26
C TYR A 52 -11.53 3.10 5.33
N ASP A 53 -11.58 4.34 4.84
CA ASP A 53 -12.61 4.81 3.91
C ASP A 53 -12.56 4.03 2.59
N ALA A 54 -11.35 3.74 2.09
CA ALA A 54 -11.18 2.92 0.90
C ALA A 54 -11.65 1.48 1.13
N LEU A 55 -11.37 0.88 2.29
CA LEU A 55 -11.84 -0.47 2.64
C LEU A 55 -13.36 -0.54 2.62
N LEU A 56 -14.05 0.46 3.18
CA LEU A 56 -15.52 0.53 3.16
C LEU A 56 -16.08 0.74 1.75
N ALA A 57 -15.44 1.58 0.94
CA ALA A 57 -15.91 1.87 -0.42
C ALA A 57 -15.71 0.68 -1.37
N GLU A 58 -14.57 -0.01 -1.25
CA GLU A 58 -14.18 -1.05 -2.20
C GLU A 58 -14.53 -2.45 -1.74
N MET A 59 -14.73 -2.67 -0.44
CA MET A 59 -15.03 -3.99 0.14
C MET A 59 -14.10 -5.10 -0.40
N PRO A 60 -12.76 -4.94 -0.34
CA PRO A 60 -11.84 -5.95 -0.84
C PRO A 60 -11.82 -7.19 0.08
N ASP A 61 -11.49 -8.35 -0.49
CA ASP A 61 -11.31 -9.59 0.26
C ASP A 61 -10.02 -9.54 1.11
N TYR A 62 -9.00 -8.83 0.62
CA TYR A 62 -7.69 -8.69 1.27
C TYR A 62 -7.15 -7.27 1.11
N CYS A 63 -6.40 -6.80 2.11
CA CYS A 63 -5.64 -5.55 2.06
C CYS A 63 -4.16 -5.82 2.37
N ILE A 64 -3.28 -5.35 1.49
CA ILE A 64 -1.83 -5.46 1.62
C ILE A 64 -1.25 -4.05 1.68
N ASN A 65 -0.70 -3.67 2.83
CA ASN A 65 -0.02 -2.39 2.98
C ASN A 65 1.47 -2.56 2.67
N ILE A 66 2.00 -1.78 1.72
CA ILE A 66 3.42 -1.80 1.36
C ILE A 66 4.08 -0.53 1.88
N GLY A 67 5.25 -0.67 2.49
CA GLY A 67 6.05 0.44 2.99
C GLY A 67 7.53 0.29 2.61
N GLN A 68 8.23 1.43 2.57
CA GLN A 68 9.68 1.45 2.45
C GLN A 68 10.34 1.21 3.82
N ALA A 69 11.27 0.26 3.88
CA ALA A 69 12.13 0.04 5.04
C ALA A 69 13.61 0.22 4.63
N GLY A 70 14.12 1.43 4.82
CA GLY A 70 15.50 1.78 4.46
C GLY A 70 16.53 0.87 5.16
N GLY A 71 17.57 0.45 4.42
CA GLY A 71 18.63 -0.41 4.95
C GLY A 71 18.31 -1.90 5.00
N ARG A 72 17.08 -2.34 4.66
CA ARG A 72 16.76 -3.77 4.51
C ARG A 72 17.31 -4.30 3.18
N SER A 73 17.87 -5.51 3.19
CA SER A 73 18.45 -6.17 2.02
C SER A 73 17.44 -7.00 1.21
N GLY A 74 16.17 -7.03 1.58
CA GLY A 74 15.15 -7.85 0.95
C GLY A 74 13.73 -7.52 1.39
N ILE A 75 12.75 -8.18 0.76
CA ILE A 75 11.33 -8.04 1.06
C ILE A 75 11.00 -8.82 2.34
N THR A 76 10.35 -8.16 3.30
CA THR A 76 10.00 -8.75 4.60
C THR A 76 8.49 -8.64 4.85
N PRO A 77 7.74 -9.74 4.78
CA PRO A 77 6.37 -9.77 5.28
C PRO A 77 6.36 -9.55 6.80
N GLU A 78 5.57 -8.60 7.27
CA GLU A 78 5.42 -8.34 8.71
C GLU A 78 4.50 -9.38 9.36
N LYS A 79 4.88 -9.85 10.54
CA LYS A 79 4.12 -10.87 11.29
C LYS A 79 3.08 -10.27 12.22
N ASN A 80 3.40 -9.12 12.84
CA ASN A 80 2.60 -8.50 13.90
C ASN A 80 2.46 -7.00 13.64
N CYS A 81 1.34 -6.44 14.08
CA CYS A 81 1.11 -4.99 14.19
C CYS A 81 0.77 -4.71 15.67
N TYR A 82 1.35 -3.66 16.26
CA TYR A 82 1.16 -3.28 17.66
C TYR A 82 0.40 -1.97 17.78
#